data_AF-A0A183DUV9-F1
#
_entry.id   AF-A0A183DUV9-F1
#
_cell.length_a   1.000
_cell.length_b   1.000
_cell.length_c   1.000
_cell.angle_alpha   90.00
_cell.angle_beta   90.00
_cell.angle_gamma   90.00
#
_symmetry.space_group_name_H-M   'P 1'
#
loop_
_entity.id
_entity.type
_entity.pdbx_description
1 polymer ?
#
loop_
_entity_poly.entity_id
_entity_poly.type
_entity_poly.pdbx_seq_one_letter_code
_entity_poly.pdbx_strand_id
1 'polypeptide(L)'
;MKQLADALIITESTVAAKKLFKNIINNYPSLALAPVRKWAGVGALCYVPSIVRETPMDEWNAKQRQQVSYLNLELVHSLRSVDTAFSTGESSEYGVSCVKFGMLSDEKDLTDLVHLVAKRGKEIEHSQQYMDSLAEMIRRGIEAANEDLKRENDARLMQEGVMRQIPLMSSLVNWFSPLDKEVQNIKGRSFDLKTGEIQSTEVYYKHRLLNQPGGVTSQEPHHTVGRISSESSEKQEAQAPSRLMQNGEVEEGEDLDS
;
A
#
# COMPACT_ATOMS: atom_id res chain seq x y z
N MET A 1 -39.86 -8.68 33.22
CA MET A 1 -38.94 -9.80 33.57
C MET A 1 -38.10 -10.26 32.39
N LYS A 2 -38.66 -10.81 31.28
CA LYS A 2 -37.87 -11.30 30.13
C LYS A 2 -36.71 -10.38 29.70
N GLN A 3 -37.00 -9.11 29.35
CA GLN A 3 -35.99 -8.12 28.94
C GLN A 3 -34.79 -7.95 29.91
N LEU A 4 -34.98 -8.18 31.22
CA LEU A 4 -33.88 -8.11 32.19
C LEU A 4 -33.01 -9.38 32.17
N ALA A 5 -33.62 -10.54 31.95
CA ALA A 5 -32.89 -11.79 31.77
C ALA A 5 -32.10 -11.78 30.44
N ASP A 6 -32.73 -11.30 29.37
CA ASP A 6 -32.09 -11.15 28.06
C ASP A 6 -30.88 -10.20 28.14
N ALA A 7 -31.04 -9.06 28.84
CA ALA A 7 -29.95 -8.12 29.09
C ALA A 7 -28.83 -8.72 29.96
N LEU A 8 -29.16 -9.50 30.99
CA LEU A 8 -28.18 -10.17 31.84
C LEU A 8 -27.32 -11.14 31.01
N ILE A 9 -27.95 -12.01 30.20
CA ILE A 9 -27.25 -12.95 29.31
C ILE A 9 -26.28 -12.22 28.39
N ILE A 10 -26.74 -11.17 27.70
CA ILE A 10 -25.89 -10.35 26.81
C ILE A 10 -24.70 -9.75 27.58
N THR A 11 -24.90 -9.26 28.81
CA THR A 11 -23.79 -8.73 29.61
C THR A 11 -22.81 -9.80 30.08
N GLU A 12 -23.29 -10.98 30.49
CA GLU A 12 -22.45 -12.10 30.91
C GLU A 12 -21.61 -12.64 29.75
N SER A 13 -22.24 -12.94 28.61
CA SER A 13 -21.55 -13.38 27.38
C SER A 13 -20.59 -12.32 26.84
N THR A 14 -20.94 -11.03 26.88
CA THR A 14 -20.01 -9.94 26.51
C THR A 14 -18.79 -9.88 27.44
N VAL A 15 -18.98 -10.09 28.74
CA VAL A 15 -17.87 -10.12 29.72
C VAL A 15 -17.00 -11.37 29.56
N ALA A 16 -17.57 -12.53 29.23
CA ALA A 16 -16.83 -13.75 28.91
C ALA A 16 -16.01 -13.57 27.62
N ALA A 17 -16.65 -13.14 26.54
CA ALA A 17 -16.04 -12.81 25.26
C ALA A 17 -14.86 -11.83 25.42
N LYS A 18 -15.02 -10.78 26.24
CA LYS A 18 -13.96 -9.78 26.53
C LYS A 18 -12.70 -10.37 27.17
N LYS A 19 -12.82 -11.45 27.96
CA LYS A 19 -11.66 -12.17 28.54
C LYS A 19 -10.89 -12.96 27.47
N LEU A 20 -11.61 -13.50 26.49
CA LEU A 20 -11.03 -14.32 25.40
C LEU A 20 -10.46 -13.47 24.26
N PHE A 21 -10.99 -12.26 24.04
CA PHE A 21 -10.71 -11.41 22.88
C PHE A 21 -9.22 -11.21 22.57
N LYS A 22 -8.40 -10.86 23.57
CA LYS A 22 -6.95 -10.69 23.37
C LYS A 22 -6.27 -11.99 22.92
N ASN A 23 -6.68 -13.12 23.49
CA ASN A 23 -6.10 -14.43 23.15
C ASN A 23 -6.49 -14.87 21.73
N ILE A 24 -7.73 -14.59 21.31
CA ILE A 24 -8.19 -14.88 19.94
C ILE A 24 -7.44 -14.00 18.93
N ILE A 25 -7.27 -12.70 19.20
CA ILE A 25 -6.51 -11.77 18.34
C ILE A 25 -5.06 -12.24 18.14
N ASN A 26 -4.40 -12.72 19.20
CA ASN A 26 -3.01 -13.18 19.11
C ASN A 26 -2.78 -14.34 18.11
N ASN A 27 -3.84 -15.06 17.70
CA ASN A 27 -3.76 -16.11 16.67
C ASN A 27 -3.69 -15.54 15.24
N TYR A 28 -3.93 -14.22 15.05
CA TYR A 28 -3.99 -13.55 13.76
C TYR A 28 -2.90 -12.48 13.63
N PRO A 29 -1.77 -12.73 12.95
CA PRO A 29 -0.65 -11.79 12.84
C PRO A 29 -0.96 -10.53 11.98
N SER A 30 -2.12 -10.50 11.31
CA SER A 30 -2.65 -9.33 10.62
C SER A 30 -3.63 -8.53 11.47
N LEU A 31 -3.91 -8.91 12.72
CA LEU A 31 -4.77 -8.18 13.65
C LEU A 31 -3.98 -7.71 14.86
N ALA A 32 -4.32 -6.54 15.39
CA ALA A 32 -3.76 -6.03 16.63
C ALA A 32 -4.85 -5.37 17.49
N LEU A 33 -4.70 -5.44 18.82
CA LEU A 33 -5.66 -4.85 19.75
C LEU A 33 -5.63 -3.31 19.64
N ALA A 34 -6.81 -2.68 19.59
CA ALA A 34 -6.94 -1.22 19.49
C ALA A 34 -7.69 -0.65 20.72
N PRO A 35 -7.01 0.00 21.68
CA PRO A 35 -7.66 0.50 22.89
C PRO A 35 -8.61 1.68 22.63
N VAL A 36 -9.92 1.49 22.83
CA VAL A 36 -10.95 2.54 22.71
C VAL A 36 -11.49 2.94 24.08
N ARG A 37 -11.55 4.24 24.35
CA ARG A 37 -12.08 4.79 25.63
C ARG A 37 -13.60 4.57 25.75
N LYS A 38 -14.05 4.26 26.97
CA LYS A 38 -15.48 4.16 27.36
C LYS A 38 -16.32 3.20 26.49
N TRP A 39 -15.73 2.10 26.00
CA TRP A 39 -16.46 1.11 25.21
C TRP A 39 -17.07 -0.02 26.08
N ALA A 40 -18.39 -0.18 25.97
CA ALA A 40 -19.16 -1.18 26.73
C ALA A 40 -19.20 -2.57 26.09
N GLY A 41 -18.89 -2.67 24.78
CA GLY A 41 -18.79 -3.96 24.09
C GLY A 41 -17.52 -4.74 24.42
N VAL A 42 -17.30 -5.83 23.67
CA VAL A 42 -16.17 -6.75 23.84
C VAL A 42 -14.83 -5.99 23.76
N GLY A 43 -14.61 -5.22 22.69
CA GLY A 43 -13.37 -4.47 22.49
C GLY A 43 -13.28 -3.85 21.10
N ALA A 44 -12.07 -3.51 20.68
CA ALA A 44 -11.78 -3.12 19.31
C ALA A 44 -10.41 -3.64 18.86
N LEU A 45 -10.25 -3.80 17.55
CA LEU A 45 -9.00 -4.23 16.92
C LEU A 45 -8.75 -3.49 15.61
N CYS A 46 -7.49 -3.46 15.20
CA CYS A 46 -7.04 -2.91 13.94
C CYS A 46 -6.55 -4.05 13.04
N TYR A 47 -6.95 -4.05 11.78
CA TYR A 47 -6.27 -4.82 10.74
C TYR A 47 -4.96 -4.12 10.37
N VAL A 48 -3.86 -4.86 10.32
CA VAL A 48 -2.50 -4.40 10.04
C VAL A 48 -2.06 -4.94 8.67
N PRO A 49 -2.09 -4.10 7.62
CA PRO A 49 -1.67 -4.51 6.29
C PRO A 49 -0.18 -4.82 6.24
N SER A 50 0.21 -5.72 5.34
CA SER A 50 1.54 -6.32 5.27
C SER A 50 2.65 -5.29 5.05
N ILE A 51 2.35 -4.18 4.36
CA ILE A 51 3.29 -3.08 4.06
C ILE A 51 3.77 -2.31 5.31
N VAL A 52 3.00 -2.28 6.40
CA VAL A 52 3.38 -1.62 7.67
C VAL A 52 3.62 -2.61 8.81
N ARG A 53 3.52 -3.92 8.56
CA ARG A 53 3.66 -4.98 9.58
C ARG A 53 5.06 -5.05 10.20
N GLU A 54 6.08 -4.59 9.48
CA GLU A 54 7.46 -4.51 9.98
C GLU A 54 7.67 -3.37 11.00
N THR A 55 6.81 -2.35 11.00
CA THR A 55 6.89 -1.19 11.92
C THR A 55 5.87 -1.36 13.05
N PRO A 56 6.26 -1.23 14.34
CA PRO A 56 5.33 -1.34 15.45
C PRO A 56 4.36 -0.13 15.47
N MET A 57 3.17 -0.34 16.07
CA MET A 57 2.01 0.55 15.88
C MET A 57 2.18 1.96 16.47
N ASP A 58 3.03 2.07 17.49
CA ASP A 58 3.43 3.29 18.17
C ASP A 58 4.40 4.14 17.34
N GLU A 59 5.27 3.50 16.55
CA GLU A 59 6.24 4.16 15.66
C GLU A 59 5.65 4.60 14.30
N TRP A 60 4.42 4.20 13.96
CA TRP A 60 3.80 4.56 12.69
C TRP A 60 3.75 6.09 12.49
N ASN A 61 4.19 6.56 11.33
CA ASN A 61 4.07 7.96 10.95
C ASN A 61 2.66 8.31 10.45
N ALA A 62 2.43 9.58 10.13
CA ALA A 62 1.11 10.08 9.71
C ALA A 62 0.56 9.40 8.44
N LYS A 63 1.43 9.01 7.49
CA LYS A 63 1.01 8.35 6.24
C LYS A 63 0.62 6.91 6.47
N GLN A 64 1.42 6.17 7.25
CA GLN A 64 1.09 4.81 7.67
C GLN A 64 -0.23 4.78 8.46
N ARG A 65 -0.42 5.69 9.43
CA ARG A 65 -1.69 5.83 10.17
C ARG A 65 -2.89 6.14 9.28
N GLN A 66 -2.72 7.05 8.30
CA GLN A 66 -3.77 7.41 7.33
C GLN A 66 -4.18 6.19 6.48
N GLN A 67 -3.20 5.46 5.95
CA GLN A 67 -3.43 4.29 5.11
C GLN A 67 -4.10 3.13 5.88
N VAL A 68 -3.63 2.84 7.10
CA VAL A 68 -4.24 1.82 7.96
C VAL A 68 -5.67 2.21 8.34
N SER A 69 -5.90 3.47 8.66
CA SER A 69 -7.24 3.98 8.98
C SER A 69 -8.19 3.85 7.79
N TYR A 70 -7.74 4.14 6.57
CA TYR A 70 -8.53 3.95 5.35
C TYR A 70 -8.96 2.50 5.17
N LEU A 71 -8.03 1.53 5.26
CA LEU A 71 -8.36 0.11 5.18
C LEU A 71 -9.36 -0.31 6.27
N ASN A 72 -9.15 0.12 7.51
CA ASN A 72 -10.02 -0.25 8.63
C ASN A 72 -11.42 0.37 8.53
N LEU A 73 -11.57 1.56 7.94
CA LEU A 73 -12.87 2.15 7.62
C LEU A 73 -13.59 1.29 6.56
N GLU A 74 -12.94 0.99 5.45
CA GLU A 74 -13.47 0.14 4.38
C GLU A 74 -13.90 -1.24 4.90
N LEU A 75 -13.08 -1.81 5.79
CA LEU A 75 -13.34 -3.07 6.49
C LEU A 75 -14.60 -3.00 7.35
N VAL A 76 -14.80 -1.94 8.16
CA VAL A 76 -16.05 -1.76 8.89
C VAL A 76 -17.24 -1.61 7.94
N HIS A 77 -17.10 -0.86 6.85
CA HIS A 77 -18.17 -0.69 5.86
C HIS A 77 -18.58 -2.03 5.24
N SER A 78 -17.61 -2.87 4.85
CA SER A 78 -17.85 -4.23 4.35
C SER A 78 -18.52 -5.13 5.40
N LEU A 79 -18.00 -5.12 6.64
CA LEU A 79 -18.48 -5.98 7.73
C LEU A 79 -19.90 -5.66 8.17
N ARG A 80 -20.29 -4.38 8.19
CA ARG A 80 -21.64 -3.95 8.61
C ARG A 80 -22.77 -4.41 7.68
N SER A 81 -22.45 -4.89 6.48
CA SER A 81 -23.42 -5.57 5.62
C SER A 81 -23.71 -7.02 6.03
N VAL A 82 -22.82 -7.63 6.82
CA VAL A 82 -22.91 -9.01 7.30
C VAL A 82 -23.39 -9.06 8.74
N ASP A 83 -22.85 -8.22 9.63
CA ASP A 83 -23.22 -8.20 11.05
C ASP A 83 -23.23 -6.78 11.64
N THR A 84 -24.25 -6.51 12.46
CA THR A 84 -24.45 -5.23 13.16
C THR A 84 -23.56 -5.05 14.39
N ALA A 85 -22.90 -6.10 14.88
CA ALA A 85 -21.94 -6.04 15.98
C ALA A 85 -20.70 -5.18 15.66
N PHE A 86 -20.42 -4.92 14.38
CA PHE A 86 -19.27 -4.12 13.94
C PHE A 86 -19.58 -2.62 13.85
N SER A 87 -18.69 -1.79 14.36
CA SER A 87 -18.79 -0.32 14.20
C SER A 87 -17.42 0.37 14.15
N THR A 88 -17.36 1.55 13.54
CA THR A 88 -16.12 2.35 13.46
C THR A 88 -15.77 2.92 14.83
N GLY A 89 -14.54 2.71 15.27
CA GLY A 89 -13.93 3.40 16.40
C GLY A 89 -12.58 4.01 16.03
N GLU A 90 -11.98 4.69 17.01
CA GLU A 90 -10.64 5.27 16.91
C GLU A 90 -9.80 4.79 18.08
N SER A 91 -8.60 4.27 17.80
CA SER A 91 -7.64 3.88 18.84
C SER A 91 -7.17 5.12 19.59
N SER A 92 -7.45 5.15 20.89
CA SER A 92 -7.06 6.26 21.76
C SER A 92 -5.58 6.27 22.16
N GLU A 93 -4.82 5.27 21.70
CA GLU A 93 -3.37 5.14 21.89
C GLU A 93 -2.63 5.42 20.58
N TYR A 94 -3.10 4.86 19.45
CA TYR A 94 -2.40 4.92 18.16
C TYR A 94 -2.94 6.00 17.21
N GLY A 95 -4.14 6.54 17.44
CA GLY A 95 -4.76 7.54 16.56
C GLY A 95 -5.09 6.99 15.17
N VAL A 96 -5.60 5.76 15.11
CA VAL A 96 -6.02 5.08 13.87
C VAL A 96 -7.46 4.59 13.96
N SER A 97 -8.17 4.54 12.84
CA SER A 97 -9.50 3.91 12.78
C SER A 97 -9.40 2.40 13.03
N CYS A 98 -10.36 1.86 13.77
CA CYS A 98 -10.38 0.46 14.19
C CYS A 98 -11.80 -0.13 14.18
N VAL A 99 -11.88 -1.46 14.09
CA VAL A 99 -13.13 -2.24 14.14
C VAL A 99 -13.52 -2.44 15.61
N LYS A 100 -14.59 -1.79 16.08
CA LYS A 100 -15.22 -2.09 17.39
C LYS A 100 -16.15 -3.28 17.27
N PHE A 101 -16.07 -4.17 18.25
CA PHE A 101 -16.96 -5.29 18.49
C PHE A 101 -17.97 -4.87 19.57
N GLY A 102 -19.27 -4.99 19.26
CA GLY A 102 -20.39 -4.66 20.13
C GLY A 102 -20.53 -5.55 21.36
N MET A 103 -21.74 -5.59 21.90
CA MET A 103 -22.14 -6.63 22.86
C MET A 103 -22.52 -7.89 22.08
N LEU A 104 -22.29 -9.07 22.66
CA LEU A 104 -22.62 -10.36 22.07
C LEU A 104 -23.65 -11.11 22.92
N SER A 105 -24.52 -11.87 22.26
CA SER A 105 -25.54 -12.72 22.90
C SER A 105 -25.04 -14.14 23.20
N ASP A 106 -24.02 -14.62 22.46
CA ASP A 106 -23.22 -15.80 22.81
C ASP A 106 -21.73 -15.42 22.72
N GLU A 107 -20.92 -15.93 23.63
CA GLU A 107 -19.47 -15.71 23.66
C GLU A 107 -18.72 -16.49 22.58
N LYS A 108 -19.33 -17.56 22.04
CA LYS A 108 -18.74 -18.42 21.00
C LYS A 108 -18.60 -17.69 19.67
N ASP A 109 -19.59 -16.86 19.32
CA ASP A 109 -19.64 -16.04 18.10
C ASP A 109 -18.38 -15.19 17.91
N LEU A 110 -17.71 -14.82 19.01
CA LEU A 110 -16.50 -13.99 18.97
C LEU A 110 -15.41 -14.57 18.08
N THR A 111 -15.24 -15.90 18.05
CA THR A 111 -14.18 -16.55 17.26
C THR A 111 -14.44 -16.37 15.76
N ASP A 112 -15.68 -16.60 15.34
CA ASP A 112 -16.11 -16.47 13.95
C ASP A 112 -16.15 -15.00 13.50
N LEU A 113 -16.56 -14.09 14.39
CA LEU A 113 -16.51 -12.65 14.14
C LEU A 113 -15.07 -12.16 13.97
N VAL A 114 -14.11 -12.55 14.82
CA VAL A 114 -12.69 -12.19 14.64
C VAL A 114 -12.11 -12.81 13.36
N HIS A 115 -12.46 -14.06 13.06
CA HIS A 115 -12.08 -14.71 11.80
C HIS A 115 -12.61 -13.95 10.58
N LEU A 116 -13.87 -13.50 10.61
CA LEU A 116 -14.49 -12.70 9.56
C LEU A 116 -13.75 -11.38 9.35
N VAL A 117 -13.34 -10.67 10.42
CA VAL A 117 -12.53 -9.45 10.31
C VAL A 117 -11.17 -9.74 9.66
N ALA A 118 -10.46 -10.78 10.09
CA ALA A 118 -9.17 -11.17 9.50
C ALA A 118 -9.30 -11.52 8.00
N LYS A 119 -10.34 -12.29 7.64
CA LYS A 119 -10.63 -12.70 6.26
C LYS A 119 -10.98 -11.50 5.38
N ARG A 120 -11.96 -10.67 5.79
CA ARG A 120 -12.37 -9.49 5.02
C ARG A 120 -11.27 -8.45 4.91
N GLY A 121 -10.46 -8.23 5.95
CA GLY A 121 -9.33 -7.31 5.90
C GLY A 121 -8.29 -7.73 4.85
N LYS A 122 -8.03 -9.04 4.73
CA LYS A 122 -7.14 -9.59 3.70
C LYS A 122 -7.74 -9.49 2.30
N GLU A 123 -9.04 -9.73 2.14
CA GLU A 123 -9.74 -9.54 0.86
C GLU A 123 -9.66 -8.08 0.37
N ILE A 124 -9.80 -7.10 1.29
CA ILE A 124 -9.66 -5.66 0.98
C ILE A 124 -8.21 -5.30 0.69
N GLU A 125 -7.23 -5.77 1.48
CA GLU A 125 -5.80 -5.54 1.24
C GLU A 125 -5.35 -6.02 -0.15
N HIS A 126 -5.95 -7.11 -0.65
CA HIS A 126 -5.67 -7.67 -1.97
C HIS A 126 -6.58 -7.10 -3.09
N SER A 127 -7.48 -6.15 -2.79
CA SER A 127 -8.38 -5.57 -3.77
C SER A 127 -7.68 -4.51 -4.64
N GLN A 128 -8.02 -4.45 -5.93
CA GLN A 128 -7.48 -3.41 -6.82
C GLN A 128 -7.85 -2.01 -6.35
N GLN A 129 -9.06 -1.81 -5.82
CA GLN A 129 -9.51 -0.52 -5.28
C GLN A 129 -8.61 0.00 -4.15
N TYR A 130 -8.16 -0.88 -3.25
CA TYR A 130 -7.21 -0.52 -2.21
C TYR A 130 -5.82 -0.21 -2.79
N MET A 131 -5.34 -1.01 -3.74
CA MET A 131 -4.05 -0.77 -4.41
C MET A 131 -4.02 0.53 -5.20
N ASP A 132 -5.09 0.86 -5.93
CA ASP A 132 -5.25 2.12 -6.67
C ASP A 132 -5.32 3.32 -5.72
N SER A 133 -6.05 3.21 -4.61
CA SER A 133 -6.11 4.24 -3.57
C SER A 133 -4.74 4.47 -2.91
N LEU A 134 -3.98 3.41 -2.67
CA LEU A 134 -2.62 3.47 -2.13
C LEU A 134 -1.65 4.12 -3.13
N ALA A 135 -1.73 3.75 -4.41
CA ALA A 135 -0.92 4.35 -5.48
C ALA A 135 -1.22 5.85 -5.64
N GLU A 136 -2.48 6.27 -5.60
CA GLU A 136 -2.87 7.69 -5.68
C GLU A 136 -2.45 8.48 -4.42
N MET A 137 -2.49 7.87 -3.23
CA MET A 137 -1.95 8.47 -2.01
C MET A 137 -0.43 8.73 -2.11
N ILE A 138 0.32 7.77 -2.66
CA ILE A 138 1.75 7.90 -2.94
C ILE A 138 2.00 8.97 -4.00
N ARG A 139 1.28 8.96 -5.13
CA ARG A 139 1.42 9.93 -6.22
C ARG A 139 1.25 11.36 -5.71
N ARG A 140 0.22 11.62 -4.91
CA ARG A 140 -0.03 12.93 -4.27
C ARG A 140 1.05 13.31 -3.25
N GLY A 141 1.59 12.35 -2.51
CA GLY A 141 2.70 12.58 -1.59
C GLY A 141 3.97 13.05 -2.31
N ILE A 142 4.31 12.43 -3.44
CA ILE A 142 5.43 12.81 -4.29
C ILE A 142 5.19 14.19 -4.94
N GLU A 143 3.99 14.41 -5.48
CA GLU A 143 3.62 15.66 -6.15
C GLU A 143 3.69 16.88 -5.22
N ALA A 144 3.09 16.78 -4.02
CA ALA A 144 3.14 17.84 -3.01
C ALA A 144 4.57 18.17 -2.58
N ALA A 145 5.41 17.15 -2.35
CA ALA A 145 6.79 17.35 -1.93
C ALA A 145 7.70 17.89 -3.05
N ASN A 146 7.37 17.64 -4.31
CA ASN A 146 8.03 18.25 -5.46
C ASN A 146 7.62 19.73 -5.63
N GLU A 147 6.36 20.07 -5.32
CA GLU A 147 5.92 21.47 -5.25
C GLU A 147 6.63 22.21 -4.10
N ASP A 148 6.71 21.61 -2.91
CA ASP A 148 7.42 22.17 -1.76
C ASP A 148 8.92 22.36 -2.06
N LEU A 149 9.57 21.37 -2.69
CA LEU A 149 10.94 21.48 -3.20
C LEU A 149 11.13 22.66 -4.15
N LYS A 150 10.21 22.81 -5.10
CA LYS A 150 10.27 23.92 -6.07
C LYS A 150 10.10 25.25 -5.36
N ARG A 151 9.15 25.36 -4.41
CA ARG A 151 8.91 26.56 -3.63
C ARG A 151 10.10 26.94 -2.75
N GLU A 152 10.76 25.96 -2.12
CA GLU A 152 12.03 26.15 -1.42
C GLU A 152 13.15 26.64 -2.36
N ASN A 153 13.23 26.09 -3.58
CA ASN A 153 14.23 26.50 -4.57
C ASN A 153 13.99 27.93 -5.09
N ASP A 154 12.76 28.25 -5.47
CA ASP A 154 12.34 29.58 -5.93
C ASP A 154 12.56 30.63 -4.82
N ALA A 155 12.20 30.31 -3.57
CA ALA A 155 12.46 31.18 -2.42
C ALA A 155 13.96 31.38 -2.16
N ARG A 156 14.78 30.32 -2.28
CA ARG A 156 16.23 30.42 -2.19
C ARG A 156 16.82 31.29 -3.30
N LEU A 157 16.38 31.14 -4.55
CA LEU A 157 16.81 31.97 -5.68
C LEU A 157 16.42 33.45 -5.49
N MET A 158 15.24 33.72 -4.91
CA MET A 158 14.83 35.08 -4.53
C MET A 158 15.69 35.65 -3.39
N GLN A 159 16.04 34.84 -2.39
CA GLN A 159 16.84 35.26 -1.23
C GLN A 159 18.33 35.46 -1.55
N GLU A 160 18.92 34.58 -2.36
CA GLU A 160 20.30 34.73 -2.85
C GLU A 160 20.43 35.89 -3.85
N GLY A 161 19.31 36.27 -4.48
CA GLY A 161 19.20 37.41 -5.38
C GLY A 161 19.83 37.15 -6.75
N VAL A 162 19.14 37.53 -7.81
CA VAL A 162 19.68 37.44 -9.19
C VAL A 162 20.68 38.58 -9.42
N MET A 163 21.82 38.57 -8.72
CA MET A 163 23.00 39.35 -9.11
C MET A 163 23.82 38.60 -10.18
N ARG A 164 23.15 38.26 -11.28
CA ARG A 164 23.80 37.98 -12.56
C ARG A 164 23.44 39.08 -13.55
N GLN A 165 23.91 40.30 -13.23
CA GLN A 165 24.18 41.27 -14.28
C GLN A 165 25.12 40.61 -15.29
N ILE A 166 24.69 40.55 -16.55
CA ILE A 166 25.57 40.14 -17.65
C ILE A 166 26.25 41.42 -18.15
N PRO A 167 27.55 41.67 -17.87
CA PRO A 167 28.24 42.80 -18.47
C PRO A 167 28.42 42.53 -19.96
N LEU A 168 27.95 43.45 -20.79
CA LEU A 168 28.19 43.42 -22.21
C LEU A 168 29.69 43.70 -22.48
N MET A 169 30.33 42.73 -23.14
CA MET A 169 31.64 42.78 -23.82
C MET A 169 32.93 42.62 -23.00
N SER A 170 33.76 41.71 -23.53
CA SER A 170 35.18 41.42 -23.26
C SER A 170 35.52 40.33 -22.23
N SER A 171 36.30 39.33 -22.69
CA SER A 171 36.83 38.17 -21.96
C SER A 171 35.86 37.02 -21.62
N LEU A 172 35.58 36.16 -22.62
CA LEU A 172 34.73 34.96 -22.49
C LEU A 172 35.40 33.75 -21.78
N VAL A 173 36.64 33.87 -21.30
CA VAL A 173 37.42 32.73 -20.80
C VAL A 173 37.07 32.28 -19.37
N ASN A 174 36.38 33.10 -18.58
CA ASN A 174 36.04 32.77 -17.18
C ASN A 174 34.62 32.16 -17.02
N TRP A 175 33.75 32.26 -18.02
CA TRP A 175 32.40 31.69 -18.01
C TRP A 175 32.39 30.15 -18.15
N PHE A 176 33.48 29.57 -18.68
CA PHE A 176 33.67 28.13 -18.80
C PHE A 176 34.41 27.50 -17.60
N SER A 177 34.70 28.29 -16.55
CA SER A 177 35.21 27.75 -15.29
C SER A 177 34.11 26.91 -14.64
N PRO A 178 34.41 25.69 -14.14
CA PRO A 178 33.39 24.80 -13.61
C PRO A 178 32.71 25.44 -12.39
N LEU A 179 31.42 25.78 -12.56
CA LEU A 179 30.60 26.41 -11.53
C LEU A 179 30.73 25.65 -10.20
N ASP A 180 30.99 26.40 -9.12
CA ASP A 180 31.29 25.83 -7.82
C ASP A 180 30.29 24.75 -7.41
N LYS A 181 30.82 23.70 -6.78
CA LYS A 181 30.09 22.47 -6.39
C LYS A 181 28.88 22.73 -5.47
N GLU A 182 28.81 23.95 -4.96
CA GLU A 182 27.76 24.54 -4.12
C GLU A 182 26.48 24.89 -4.92
N VAL A 183 26.65 25.35 -6.17
CA VAL A 183 25.56 25.74 -7.09
C VAL A 183 25.01 24.50 -7.83
N GLN A 184 25.86 23.50 -8.07
CA GLN A 184 25.45 22.21 -8.65
C GLN A 184 24.83 21.23 -7.65
N ASN A 185 24.64 21.63 -6.38
CA ASN A 185 23.98 20.80 -5.37
C ASN A 185 22.45 20.77 -5.58
N ILE A 186 22.04 20.11 -6.67
CA ILE A 186 20.65 19.73 -6.94
C ILE A 186 20.26 18.73 -5.85
N LYS A 187 19.60 19.22 -4.80
CA LYS A 187 19.08 18.41 -3.70
C LYS A 187 17.89 17.59 -4.18
N GLY A 188 18.17 16.44 -4.79
CA GLY A 188 17.16 15.43 -5.03
C GLY A 188 16.54 14.96 -3.70
N ARG A 189 15.30 14.48 -3.78
CA ARG A 189 14.65 13.75 -2.70
C ARG A 189 14.17 12.39 -3.23
N SER A 190 14.27 11.35 -2.40
CA SER A 190 13.80 9.99 -2.69
C SER A 190 12.58 9.69 -1.83
N PHE A 191 11.54 9.10 -2.42
CA PHE A 191 10.36 8.63 -1.70
C PHE A 191 10.54 7.16 -1.32
N ASP A 192 10.38 6.83 -0.05
CA ASP A 192 10.36 5.46 0.44
C ASP A 192 8.92 4.93 0.46
N LEU A 193 8.67 3.84 -0.27
CA LEU A 193 7.35 3.24 -0.44
C LEU A 193 6.81 2.56 0.83
N LYS A 194 7.66 2.13 1.77
CA LYS A 194 7.25 1.47 3.02
C LYS A 194 6.90 2.46 4.12
N THR A 195 7.70 3.52 4.24
CA THR A 195 7.49 4.57 5.24
C THR A 195 6.56 5.67 4.73
N GLY A 196 6.50 5.91 3.43
CA GLY A 196 5.83 7.07 2.85
C GLY A 196 6.57 8.39 3.10
N GLU A 197 7.84 8.30 3.52
CA GLU A 197 8.69 9.44 3.84
C GLU A 197 9.62 9.82 2.69
N ILE A 198 10.16 11.04 2.80
CA ILE A 198 10.91 11.68 1.73
C ILE A 198 12.28 12.08 2.27
N GLN A 199 13.31 11.39 1.80
CA GLN A 199 14.68 11.54 2.27
C GLN A 199 15.54 12.30 1.25
N SER A 200 16.47 13.13 1.71
CA SER A 200 17.39 13.84 0.81
C SER A 200 18.36 12.86 0.14
N THR A 201 18.49 12.91 -1.18
CA THR A 201 19.42 12.04 -1.92
C THR A 201 20.88 12.41 -1.70
N GLU A 202 21.18 13.54 -1.03
CA GLU A 202 22.54 13.96 -0.66
C GLU A 202 23.33 12.84 0.04
N VAL A 203 22.67 11.99 0.84
CA VAL A 203 23.31 10.87 1.56
C VAL A 203 23.89 9.86 0.56
N TYR A 204 23.12 9.47 -0.46
CA TYR A 204 23.57 8.54 -1.50
C TYR A 204 24.67 9.14 -2.38
N TYR A 205 24.57 10.42 -2.74
CA TYR A 205 25.60 11.11 -3.52
C TYR A 205 26.92 11.23 -2.75
N LYS A 206 26.89 11.64 -1.47
CA LYS A 206 28.10 11.77 -0.63
C LYS A 206 28.83 10.44 -0.49
N HIS A 207 28.11 9.34 -0.25
CA HIS A 207 28.69 8.00 -0.18
C HIS A 207 29.30 7.54 -1.52
N ARG A 208 28.61 7.79 -2.65
CA ARG A 208 29.12 7.43 -3.99
C ARG A 208 30.32 8.29 -4.44
N LEU A 209 30.41 9.54 -3.99
CA LEU A 209 31.53 10.43 -4.27
C LEU A 209 32.78 10.08 -3.44
N LEU A 210 32.60 9.62 -2.20
CA LEU A 210 33.71 9.28 -1.30
C LEU A 210 34.36 7.94 -1.64
N ASN A 211 33.59 6.98 -2.17
CA ASN A 211 34.05 5.62 -2.44
C ASN A 211 34.51 5.37 -3.90
N GLN A 212 34.81 6.41 -4.68
CA GLN A 212 35.34 6.28 -6.05
C GLN A 212 36.85 6.53 -6.13
N PRO A 213 37.69 5.49 -6.31
CA PRO A 213 39.11 5.65 -6.61
C PRO A 213 39.34 6.01 -8.10
N GLY A 214 39.00 7.25 -8.46
CA GLY A 214 39.44 7.92 -9.69
C GLY A 214 38.70 7.56 -10.99
N GLY A 215 38.76 8.49 -11.96
CA GLY A 215 38.34 8.28 -13.34
C GLY A 215 36.96 8.85 -13.69
N VAL A 216 36.92 9.85 -14.56
CA VAL A 216 35.68 10.42 -15.09
C VAL A 216 35.22 9.60 -16.29
N THR A 217 34.01 9.06 -16.26
CA THR A 217 33.31 8.67 -17.50
C THR A 217 31.84 9.05 -17.39
N SER A 218 31.40 9.96 -18.26
CA SER A 218 29.99 10.24 -18.45
C SER A 218 29.32 9.00 -19.05
N GLN A 219 28.23 8.54 -18.45
CA GLN A 219 27.32 7.58 -19.08
C GLN A 219 26.01 8.28 -19.38
N GLU A 220 25.69 8.41 -20.66
CA GLU A 220 24.38 8.83 -21.13
C GLU A 220 23.30 7.78 -20.76
N PRO A 221 22.04 8.20 -20.54
CA PRO A 221 20.97 7.30 -20.19
C PRO A 221 20.43 6.57 -21.42
N HIS A 222 20.93 5.35 -21.68
CA HIS A 222 20.34 4.43 -22.64
C HIS A 222 19.89 3.13 -22.00
N HIS A 223 18.58 2.99 -21.78
CA HIS A 223 17.87 1.74 -22.05
C HIS A 223 16.47 2.05 -22.62
N THR A 224 16.44 2.27 -23.93
CA THR A 224 15.21 2.25 -24.74
C THR A 224 14.50 0.91 -24.57
N VAL A 225 13.17 0.92 -24.44
CA VAL A 225 12.35 -0.30 -24.41
C VAL A 225 12.59 -1.12 -25.68
N GLY A 226 13.11 -2.34 -25.51
CA GLY A 226 13.35 -3.26 -26.62
C GLY A 226 12.05 -3.75 -27.23
N ARG A 227 11.70 -3.23 -28.42
CA ARG A 227 10.78 -3.92 -29.33
C ARG A 227 11.42 -5.23 -29.76
N ILE A 228 10.82 -6.35 -29.40
CA ILE A 228 11.12 -7.63 -30.05
C ILE A 228 10.35 -7.64 -31.38
N SER A 229 11.08 -7.59 -32.48
CA SER A 229 10.59 -7.89 -33.82
C SER A 229 11.75 -8.55 -34.56
N SER A 230 11.74 -9.89 -34.59
CA SER A 230 12.62 -10.68 -35.45
C SER A 230 11.97 -10.80 -36.83
N GLU A 231 12.61 -10.23 -37.84
CA GLU A 231 12.14 -10.29 -39.23
C GLU A 231 12.21 -11.71 -39.83
N SER A 232 11.36 -11.89 -40.84
CA SER A 232 11.16 -13.07 -41.67
C SER A 232 12.18 -13.20 -42.81
N SER A 233 12.34 -14.42 -43.35
CA SER A 233 12.12 -14.78 -44.77
C SER A 233 12.70 -16.17 -45.12
N GLU A 234 11.88 -17.15 -45.53
CA GLU A 234 11.68 -17.65 -46.94
C GLU A 234 12.68 -18.77 -47.34
N LYS A 235 12.36 -19.81 -48.17
CA LYS A 235 11.16 -20.17 -48.95
C LYS A 235 11.18 -21.66 -49.42
N GLN A 236 10.04 -22.14 -49.95
CA GLN A 236 9.87 -23.25 -50.95
C GLN A 236 10.13 -24.73 -50.49
N GLU A 237 9.42 -25.78 -50.97
CA GLU A 237 8.43 -25.91 -52.07
C GLU A 237 7.42 -27.10 -51.90
N ALA A 238 6.24 -26.99 -52.55
CA ALA A 238 5.21 -27.98 -53.01
C ALA A 238 5.09 -29.41 -52.38
N GLN A 239 3.89 -29.92 -52.04
CA GLN A 239 2.85 -30.41 -52.98
C GLN A 239 1.48 -30.74 -52.29
N ALA A 240 0.40 -30.70 -53.08
CA ALA A 240 -0.95 -31.25 -52.84
C ALA A 240 -1.38 -32.03 -54.13
N PRO A 241 -2.52 -32.79 -54.24
CA PRO A 241 -3.76 -32.88 -53.43
C PRO A 241 -4.00 -34.33 -52.89
N SER A 242 -5.17 -34.87 -52.48
CA SER A 242 -6.61 -34.63 -52.77
C SER A 242 -7.59 -35.23 -51.73
N ARG A 243 -8.90 -34.93 -51.90
CA ARG A 243 -10.14 -35.78 -51.82
C ARG A 243 -10.09 -37.11 -51.00
N LEU A 244 -11.14 -37.56 -50.29
CA LEU A 244 -12.61 -37.52 -50.54
C LEU A 244 -13.40 -37.99 -49.25
N MET A 245 -14.66 -37.58 -49.06
CA MET A 245 -15.88 -38.29 -48.52
C MET A 245 -15.75 -39.47 -47.49
N GLN A 246 -16.71 -39.87 -46.61
CA GLN A 246 -18.08 -39.42 -46.21
C GLN A 246 -18.71 -40.50 -45.27
N ASN A 247 -19.56 -40.11 -44.28
CA ASN A 247 -20.48 -40.94 -43.45
C ASN A 247 -19.85 -42.05 -42.55
N GLY A 248 -20.31 -42.30 -41.31
CA GLY A 248 -21.50 -43.09 -40.88
C GLY A 248 -20.96 -44.35 -40.15
N GLU A 249 -21.49 -44.98 -39.09
CA GLU A 249 -22.77 -45.06 -38.34
C GLU A 249 -22.39 -45.37 -36.86
N VAL A 250 -23.03 -44.83 -35.83
CA VAL A 250 -24.08 -45.47 -34.99
C VAL A 250 -24.08 -47.01 -34.93
N GLU A 251 -23.87 -47.58 -33.74
CA GLU A 251 -24.55 -48.82 -33.31
C GLU A 251 -24.79 -48.79 -31.78
N GLU A 252 -25.92 -49.35 -31.35
CA GLU A 252 -26.43 -49.36 -29.96
C GLU A 252 -25.95 -50.59 -29.16
N GLY A 253 -26.27 -50.62 -27.87
CA GLY A 253 -26.02 -51.77 -27.00
C GLY A 253 -26.59 -51.59 -25.59
N GLU A 254 -27.92 -51.57 -25.46
CA GLU A 254 -28.59 -51.79 -24.18
C GLU A 254 -28.54 -53.27 -23.76
N ASP A 255 -28.65 -53.53 -22.43
CA ASP A 255 -29.12 -54.74 -21.73
C ASP A 255 -28.29 -55.00 -20.45
N LEU A 256 -28.82 -55.45 -19.30
CA LEU A 256 -30.20 -55.54 -18.80
C LEU A 256 -30.18 -55.70 -17.25
N ASP A 257 -31.37 -55.58 -16.66
CA ASP A 257 -31.79 -55.59 -15.25
C ASP A 257 -31.25 -56.69 -14.31
N SER A 258 -30.98 -56.36 -13.04
CA SER A 258 -31.04 -57.21 -11.81
C SER A 258 -30.75 -56.43 -10.52
#